data_AF-A0A3D3FH07-F1
#
_entry.id   AF-A0A3D3FH07-F1
#
_cell.length_a   1.000
_cell.length_b   1.000
_cell.length_c   1.000
_cell.angle_alpha   90.00
_cell.angle_beta   90.00
_cell.angle_gamma   90.00
#
_symmetry.space_group_name_H-M   'P 1'
#
loop_
_entity.id
_entity.type
_entity.pdbx_description
1 polymer ?
#
loop_
_entity_poly.entity_id
_entity_poly.type
_entity_poly.pdbx_seq_one_letter_code
_entity_poly.pdbx_strand_id
1 'polypeptide(L)'
;MISAGDFRNGVTFDMDGQVVSIIEFQHVKPGKGAAFVRTKIRNVITGAVTERTFNPNDKFPVAYIERKEMQYLYNDGDLYYFMDPDTFEQIPINKDVLGE
;
A
#
# COMPACT_ATOMS: atom_id res chain seq x y z
N MET A 1 2.83 4.13 13.82
CA MET A 1 1.91 2.98 13.75
C MET A 1 0.49 3.50 13.80
N ILE A 2 -0.45 2.85 13.10
CA ILE A 2 -1.88 3.14 13.14
C ILE A 2 -2.63 1.96 13.75
N SER A 3 -3.64 2.23 14.58
CA SER A 3 -4.50 1.18 15.14
C SER A 3 -5.64 0.86 14.16
N ALA A 4 -6.07 -0.40 14.09
CA ALA A 4 -7.19 -0.79 13.23
C ALA A 4 -8.50 -0.06 13.58
N GLY A 5 -8.71 0.29 14.84
CA GLY A 5 -9.84 1.11 15.28
C GLY A 5 -9.86 2.54 14.67
N ASP A 6 -8.71 3.03 14.25
CA ASP A 6 -8.51 4.37 13.67
C ASP A 6 -8.50 4.36 12.13
N PHE A 7 -8.71 3.19 11.52
CA PHE A 7 -8.75 3.03 10.07
C PHE A 7 -9.76 3.97 9.39
N ARG A 8 -9.36 4.50 8.23
CA ARG A 8 -10.15 5.37 7.35
C ARG A 8 -9.87 4.98 5.90
N ASN A 9 -10.81 5.27 5.00
CA ASN A 9 -10.60 5.07 3.57
C ASN A 9 -9.37 5.85 3.09
N GLY A 10 -8.54 5.22 2.27
CA GLY A 10 -7.30 5.78 1.74
C GLY A 10 -6.07 5.59 2.62
N VAL A 11 -6.22 5.19 3.89
CA VAL A 11 -5.06 4.87 4.75
C VAL A 11 -4.25 3.73 4.13
N THR A 12 -2.94 3.91 4.10
CA THR A 12 -1.96 2.93 3.66
C THR A 12 -1.12 2.42 4.85
N PHE A 13 -0.96 1.11 4.94
CA PHE A 13 -0.20 0.48 6.02
C PHE A 13 0.53 -0.77 5.53
N ASP A 14 1.60 -1.13 6.23
CA ASP A 14 2.30 -2.40 6.03
C ASP A 14 1.58 -3.51 6.79
N MET A 15 1.28 -4.59 6.09
CA MET A 15 0.69 -5.79 6.64
C MET A 15 1.46 -6.99 6.10
N ASP A 16 2.24 -7.63 6.97
CA ASP A 16 3.02 -8.82 6.64
C ASP A 16 4.00 -8.59 5.45
N GLY A 17 4.59 -7.39 5.38
CA GLY A 17 5.51 -6.98 4.30
C GLY A 17 4.81 -6.58 3.00
N GLN A 18 3.47 -6.54 2.99
CA GLN A 18 2.69 -6.02 1.87
C GLN A 18 2.10 -4.66 2.22
N VAL A 19 2.34 -3.68 1.36
CA VAL A 19 1.68 -2.39 1.48
C VAL A 19 0.26 -2.50 0.95
N VAL A 20 -0.71 -2.18 1.80
CA VAL A 20 -2.14 -2.21 1.49
C VAL A 20 -2.80 -0.88 1.77
N SER A 21 -3.84 -0.55 1.00
CA SER A 21 -4.68 0.64 1.17
C SER A 21 -6.12 0.24 1.51
N ILE A 22 -6.75 0.96 2.44
CA ILE A 22 -8.14 0.74 2.84
C ILE A 22 -9.07 1.33 1.79
N ILE A 23 -9.89 0.47 1.17
CA ILE A 23 -10.97 0.90 0.27
C ILE A 23 -12.20 1.29 1.09
N GLU A 24 -12.59 0.41 2.01
CA GLU A 24 -13.75 0.58 2.90
C GLU A 24 -13.46 -0.07 4.25
N PHE A 25 -14.07 0.47 5.29
CA PHE A 25 -14.02 -0.09 6.64
C PHE A 25 -15.38 0.01 7.33
N GLN A 26 -15.64 -0.92 8.24
CA GLN A 26 -16.81 -0.96 9.09
C GLN A 26 -16.38 -1.33 10.51
N HIS A 27 -16.53 -0.39 11.43
CA HIS A 27 -16.32 -0.66 12.86
C HIS A 27 -17.61 -1.20 13.46
N VAL A 28 -17.59 -2.46 13.89
CA VAL A 28 -18.73 -3.15 14.49
C VAL A 28 -18.52 -3.28 15.99
N LYS A 29 -19.48 -2.75 16.77
CA LYS A 29 -19.56 -2.90 18.23
C LYS A 29 -20.80 -3.74 18.55
N PRO A 30 -20.70 -5.07 18.64
CA PRO A 30 -21.86 -5.91 18.88
C PRO A 30 -22.39 -5.70 20.31
N GLY A 31 -23.69 -5.85 20.52
CA GLY A 31 -24.30 -5.74 21.86
C GLY A 31 -23.81 -6.80 22.85
N LYS A 32 -23.30 -7.93 22.34
CA LYS A 32 -22.56 -8.96 23.09
C LYS A 32 -21.36 -9.42 22.25
N GLY A 33 -20.16 -9.45 22.83
CA GLY A 33 -18.92 -9.88 22.17
C GLY A 33 -17.89 -8.75 22.02
N ALA A 34 -16.72 -9.09 21.48
CA ALA A 34 -15.65 -8.11 21.24
C ALA A 34 -15.94 -7.27 19.98
N ALA A 35 -15.53 -6.00 20.00
CA ALA A 35 -15.58 -5.14 18.83
C ALA A 35 -14.56 -5.60 17.78
N PHE A 36 -14.87 -5.36 16.50
CA PHE A 36 -13.98 -5.67 15.39
C PHE A 36 -14.14 -4.66 14.25
N VAL A 37 -13.11 -4.57 13.41
CA VAL A 37 -13.13 -3.72 12.21
C VAL A 37 -13.04 -4.62 10.99
N ARG A 38 -14.12 -4.66 10.20
CA ARG A 38 -14.11 -5.34 8.89
C ARG A 38 -13.65 -4.34 7.85
N THR A 39 -12.71 -4.72 7.00
CA THR A 39 -12.21 -3.85 5.94
C THR A 39 -12.15 -4.59 4.62
N LYS A 40 -12.20 -3.80 3.54
CA LYS A 40 -11.75 -4.22 2.23
C LYS A 40 -10.48 -3.43 1.92
N ILE A 41 -9.42 -4.15 1.67
CA ILE A 41 -8.09 -3.61 1.42
C ILE A 41 -7.63 -3.96 0.01
N ARG A 42 -6.87 -3.06 -0.59
CA ARG A 42 -6.21 -3.26 -1.88
C ARG A 42 -4.71 -3.32 -1.67
N ASN A 43 -4.06 -4.38 -2.16
CA ASN A 43 -2.60 -4.40 -2.27
C ASN A 43 -2.16 -3.35 -3.31
N VAL A 44 -1.26 -2.45 -2.92
CA VAL A 44 -0.89 -1.30 -3.76
C VAL A 44 0.00 -1.66 -4.94
N ILE A 45 0.70 -2.80 -4.85
CA ILE A 45 1.57 -3.32 -5.90
C ILE A 45 0.75 -4.19 -6.86
N THR A 46 0.08 -5.22 -6.35
CA THR A 46 -0.62 -6.21 -7.18
C THR A 46 -2.03 -5.79 -7.59
N GLY A 47 -2.61 -4.78 -6.94
CA GLY A 47 -4.00 -4.36 -7.14
C GLY A 47 -5.05 -5.32 -6.57
N ALA A 48 -4.63 -6.47 -6.02
CA ALA A 48 -5.53 -7.47 -5.46
C ALA A 48 -6.36 -6.89 -4.31
N VAL A 49 -7.66 -7.17 -4.33
CA VAL A 49 -8.60 -6.71 -3.31
C VAL A 49 -9.00 -7.87 -2.42
N THR A 50 -8.84 -7.70 -1.12
CA THR A 50 -9.18 -8.72 -0.11
C THR A 50 -10.01 -8.12 1.00
N GLU A 51 -10.87 -8.94 1.60
CA GLU A 51 -11.59 -8.57 2.82
C GLU A 51 -10.88 -9.18 4.03
N ARG A 52 -10.65 -8.36 5.06
CA ARG A 52 -9.98 -8.81 6.30
C ARG A 52 -10.68 -8.19 7.50
N THR A 53 -10.68 -8.92 8.62
CA THR A 53 -11.22 -8.44 9.90
C THR A 53 -10.10 -8.29 10.90
N PHE A 54 -10.09 -7.18 11.62
CA PHE A 54 -9.05 -6.82 12.58
C PHE A 54 -9.63 -6.60 13.97
N ASN A 55 -8.83 -6.87 15.00
CA ASN A 55 -9.12 -6.38 16.33
C ASN A 55 -8.83 -4.86 16.36
N PRO A 56 -9.68 -4.00 16.95
CA PRO A 56 -9.47 -2.56 16.93
C PRO A 56 -8.14 -2.11 17.57
N ASN A 57 -7.55 -2.94 18.43
CA ASN A 57 -6.27 -2.68 19.09
C ASN A 57 -5.05 -3.12 18.29
N ASP A 58 -5.24 -3.84 17.17
CA ASP A 58 -4.14 -4.25 16.29
C ASP A 58 -3.46 -3.00 15.73
N LYS A 59 -2.12 -3.00 15.73
CA LYS A 59 -1.32 -1.86 15.27
C LYS A 59 -0.46 -2.26 14.08
N PHE A 60 -0.43 -1.38 13.09
CA PHE A 60 0.31 -1.59 11.85
C PHE A 60 1.27 -0.42 11.59
N PRO A 61 2.45 -0.66 10.98
CA PRO A 61 3.29 0.41 10.46
C PRO A 61 2.54 1.20 9.38
N VAL A 62 2.64 2.53 9.43
CA VAL A 62 2.07 3.38 8.37
C VAL A 62 3.02 3.32 7.17
N ALA A 63 2.46 3.08 5.99
CA ALA A 63 3.23 3.07 4.75
C ALA A 63 2.98 4.38 4.00
N TYR A 64 4.05 5.07 3.62
CA TYR A 64 3.98 6.26 2.78
C TYR A 64 4.25 5.86 1.34
N ILE A 65 3.37 6.30 0.44
CA ILE A 65 3.45 5.98 -0.98
C ILE A 65 3.52 7.29 -1.73
N GLU A 66 4.55 7.42 -2.56
CA GLU A 66 4.67 8.47 -3.55
C GLU A 66 4.48 7.85 -4.93
N ARG A 67 3.56 8.41 -5.71
CA ARG A 67 3.40 8.05 -7.12
C ARG A 67 3.98 9.19 -7.93
N LYS A 68 5.00 8.89 -8.72
CA LYS A 68 5.67 9.84 -9.58
C LYS A 68 5.62 9.35 -11.01
N GLU A 69 5.14 10.20 -11.92
CA GLU A 69 5.24 9.93 -13.35
C GLU A 69 6.68 10.11 -13.78
N MET A 70 7.22 9.11 -14.47
CA MET A 70 8.60 9.11 -14.95
C MET A 70 8.61 8.68 -16.41
N GLN A 71 9.50 9.27 -17.19
CA GLN A 71 9.73 8.88 -18.58
C GLN A 71 10.72 7.73 -18.63
N TYR A 72 10.34 6.60 -19.24
CA TYR A 72 11.30 5.55 -19.58
C TYR A 72 12.26 6.05 -20.67
N LEU A 73 13.55 5.78 -20.49
CA LEU A 73 14.59 6.17 -21.43
C LEU A 73 15.14 4.97 -22.23
N TYR A 74 15.87 4.09 -21.55
CA TYR A 74 16.53 2.92 -22.12
C TYR A 74 16.87 1.92 -21.00
N ASN A 75 17.38 0.75 -21.39
CA ASN A 75 17.95 -0.22 -20.46
C ASN A 75 19.40 -0.54 -20.83
N ASP A 76 20.22 -0.85 -19.82
CA ASP A 76 21.59 -1.33 -19.96
C ASP A 76 21.77 -2.57 -19.07
N GLY A 77 21.83 -3.74 -19.71
CA GLY A 77 21.76 -5.02 -19.01
C GLY A 77 20.47 -5.16 -18.20
N ASP A 78 20.61 -5.33 -16.88
CA ASP A 78 19.51 -5.50 -15.92
C ASP A 78 19.03 -4.17 -15.30
N LEU A 79 19.61 -3.03 -15.69
CA LEU A 79 19.20 -1.71 -15.24
C LEU A 79 18.32 -1.02 -16.27
N TYR A 80 17.20 -0.48 -15.81
CA TYR A 80 16.24 0.29 -16.61
C TYR A 80 16.22 1.74 -16.10
N TYR A 81 16.42 2.69 -17.01
CA TYR A 81 16.57 4.10 -16.65
C TYR A 81 15.27 4.86 -16.89
N PHE A 82 14.86 5.59 -15.85
CA PHE A 82 13.68 6.45 -15.85
C PHE A 82 14.09 7.88 -15.52
N MET A 83 13.46 8.88 -16.14
CA MET A 83 13.74 10.29 -15.93
C MET A 83 12.52 11.01 -15.40
N ASP A 84 12.70 11.83 -14.39
CA ASP A 84 11.70 12.79 -13.94
C ASP A 84 11.58 13.93 -14.98
N PRO A 85 10.39 14.19 -15.57
CA PRO A 85 10.21 15.23 -16.57
C PRO A 85 10.36 16.66 -16.02
N ASP A 86 10.21 16.86 -14.70
CA ASP A 86 10.28 18.18 -14.06
C ASP A 86 11.71 18.53 -13.63
N THR A 87 12.45 17.55 -13.11
CA THR A 87 13.81 17.77 -12.57
C THR A 87 14.93 17.27 -13.49
N PHE A 88 14.60 16.46 -14.50
CA PHE A 88 15.54 15.74 -15.37
C PHE A 88 16.46 14.76 -14.63
N GLU A 89 16.17 14.43 -13.36
CA GLU A 89 16.89 13.41 -12.61
C GLU A 89 16.61 12.02 -13.19
N GLN A 90 17.67 11.23 -13.35
CA GLN A 90 17.58 9.86 -13.84
C GLN A 90 17.75 8.86 -12.71
N ILE A 91 16.87 7.87 -12.65
CA ILE A 91 16.84 6.83 -11.64
C ILE A 91 16.96 5.46 -12.34
N PRO A 92 18.00 4.67 -12.05
CA PRO A 92 18.10 3.29 -12.50
C PRO A 92 17.27 2.36 -11.59
N ILE A 93 16.54 1.44 -12.20
CA ILE A 93 15.74 0.41 -11.51
C ILE A 93 16.18 -0.97 -12.01
N ASN A 94 16.41 -1.90 -11.08
CA ASN A 94 16.71 -3.29 -11.44
C ASN A 94 15.48 -4.00 -12.04
N LYS A 95 15.74 -4.88 -13.01
CA LYS A 95 14.72 -5.72 -13.65
C LYS A 95 13.81 -6.46 -12.66
N ASP A 96 14.36 -6.97 -11.57
CA ASP A 96 13.61 -7.72 -10.54
C ASP A 96 12.51 -6.91 -9.85
N VAL A 97 12.62 -5.57 -9.87
CA VAL A 97 11.66 -4.66 -9.23
C VAL A 97 10.51 -4.27 -10.17
N LEU A 98 10.73 -4.29 -11.48
CA LEU A 98 9.74 -3.86 -12.47
C LEU A 98 8.56 -4.82 -12.62
N GLY A 99 8.73 -6.09 -12.23
CA GLY A 99 7.74 -7.13 -12.51
C GLY A 99 7.72 -7.54 -13.99
N GLU A 100 6.69 -8.31 -14.39
CA GLU A 100 6.40 -8.65 -15.80
C GLU A 100 5.45 -7.64 -16.46
#